data_AF-A0A4V0XSB5-F1
#
_entry.id   AF-A0A4V0XSB5-F1
#
_cell.length_a   1.000
_cell.length_b   1.000
_cell.length_c   1.000
_cell.angle_alpha   90.00
_cell.angle_beta   90.00
_cell.angle_gamma   90.00
#
_symmetry.space_group_name_H-M   'P 1'
#
loop_
_entity.id
_entity.type
_entity.pdbx_description
1 polymer ?
#
loop_
_entity_poly.entity_id
_entity_poly.type
_entity_poly.pdbx_seq_one_letter_code
_entity_poly.pdbx_strand_id
1 'polypeptide(L)'
;MKPPRLTPLLLALAWTATIGCGEKKDANREPLPLTPETQKQLADAEKSPEASLALMNDAMKDWLLRHPEYPKTVQEFVTARVLPKLPTPPPGKEFAIDRTRGVVVLVDK
;
A
#
# COMPACT_ATOMS: atom_id res chain seq x y z
N MET A 1 -65.09 18.96 -24.83
CA MET A 1 -65.51 19.37 -23.47
C MET A 1 -64.29 19.32 -22.56
N LYS A 2 -63.95 20.43 -21.89
CA LYS A 2 -62.79 20.56 -21.01
C LYS A 2 -63.26 21.17 -19.69
N PRO A 3 -63.14 20.48 -18.54
CA PRO A 3 -63.42 21.11 -17.26
C PRO A 3 -62.20 21.91 -16.76
N PRO A 4 -62.42 23.08 -16.10
CA PRO A 4 -61.39 23.99 -15.63
C PRO A 4 -61.22 24.02 -14.09
N ARG A 5 -60.05 24.54 -13.64
CA ARG A 5 -59.79 25.26 -12.36
C ARG A 5 -59.96 24.43 -11.05
N LEU A 6 -59.32 24.67 -9.90
CA LEU A 6 -58.39 25.65 -9.34
C LEU A 6 -57.89 25.06 -7.99
N THR A 7 -56.58 25.18 -7.67
CA THR A 7 -55.98 25.42 -6.32
C THR A 7 -56.19 24.42 -5.14
N PRO A 8 -55.45 24.54 -4.01
CA PRO A 8 -54.03 24.89 -3.78
C PRO A 8 -53.37 23.96 -2.73
N LEU A 9 -52.15 24.34 -2.31
CA LEU A 9 -51.64 24.24 -0.93
C LEU A 9 -50.71 23.06 -0.58
N LEU A 10 -49.44 23.43 -0.40
CA LEU A 10 -48.52 23.00 0.67
C LEU A 10 -48.24 21.50 0.82
N LEU A 11 -47.01 21.07 0.53
CA LEU A 11 -46.02 20.87 1.59
C LEU A 11 -44.61 20.62 1.04
N ALA A 12 -43.65 21.21 1.76
CA ALA A 12 -42.26 20.81 1.88
C ALA A 12 -41.33 21.01 0.66
N LEU A 13 -40.80 22.23 0.57
CA LEU A 13 -39.41 22.44 0.16
C LEU A 13 -38.51 21.60 1.08
N ALA A 14 -38.05 20.45 0.61
CA ALA A 14 -36.88 19.78 1.17
C ALA A 14 -35.64 20.45 0.58
N TRP A 15 -35.19 21.53 1.25
CA TRP A 15 -33.80 21.94 1.16
C TRP A 15 -32.94 20.90 1.89
N THR A 16 -32.28 20.03 1.15
CA THR A 16 -31.12 19.28 1.66
C THR A 16 -29.89 19.77 0.93
N ALA A 17 -29.35 20.89 1.41
CA ALA A 17 -27.95 21.21 1.23
C ALA A 17 -27.14 20.34 2.22
N THR A 18 -26.60 19.23 1.73
CA THR A 18 -25.39 18.61 2.31
C THR A 18 -24.36 18.68 1.19
N ILE A 19 -23.58 19.75 1.14
CA ILE A 19 -22.17 19.73 1.57
C ILE A 19 -21.49 18.47 1.04
N GLY A 20 -20.67 18.68 0.01
CA GLY A 20 -19.84 17.63 -0.54
C GLY A 20 -19.02 16.96 0.56
N CYS A 21 -19.05 15.64 0.53
CA CYS A 21 -18.00 14.82 1.09
C CYS A 21 -17.66 13.80 0.01
N GLY A 22 -16.58 14.07 -0.71
CA GLY A 22 -15.97 13.05 -1.56
C GLY A 22 -15.27 12.06 -0.64
N GLU A 23 -15.90 10.92 -0.38
CA GLU A 23 -15.18 9.76 0.12
C GLU A 23 -15.29 8.64 -0.91
N LYS A 24 -14.12 8.39 -1.49
CA LYS A 24 -13.85 7.35 -2.46
C LYS A 24 -14.20 6.02 -1.81
N LYS A 25 -14.60 5.08 -2.65
CA LYS A 25 -14.75 3.67 -2.30
C LYS A 25 -13.36 3.12 -1.96
N ASP A 26 -12.84 3.43 -0.80
CA ASP A 26 -11.63 2.82 -0.30
C ASP A 26 -12.02 1.50 0.33
N ALA A 27 -11.67 0.46 -0.42
CA ALA A 27 -11.62 -0.92 0.00
C ALA A 27 -11.43 -1.05 1.52
N ASN A 28 -12.29 -1.84 2.13
CA ASN A 28 -11.90 -2.77 3.17
C ASN A 28 -10.58 -3.43 2.73
N ARG A 29 -9.46 -2.81 3.11
CA ARG A 29 -8.09 -3.28 2.91
C ARG A 29 -7.52 -3.28 4.31
N GLU A 30 -7.57 -4.44 4.93
CA GLU A 30 -6.84 -4.69 6.16
C GLU A 30 -5.41 -4.15 5.96
N PRO A 31 -4.96 -3.16 6.77
CA PRO A 31 -3.54 -2.87 6.82
C PRO A 31 -2.84 -4.19 7.10
N LEU A 32 -1.74 -4.48 6.39
CA LEU A 32 -0.94 -5.67 6.69
C LEU A 32 -0.83 -5.78 8.20
N PRO A 33 -1.13 -6.95 8.79
CA PRO A 33 -0.90 -7.12 10.20
C PRO A 33 0.59 -6.81 10.40
N LEU A 34 0.86 -5.68 11.05
CA LEU A 34 2.17 -5.34 11.56
C LEU A 34 2.42 -6.33 12.68
N THR A 35 2.76 -7.57 12.31
CA THR A 35 3.05 -8.59 13.29
C THR A 35 4.22 -8.07 14.13
N PRO A 36 4.25 -8.37 15.43
CA PRO A 36 5.39 -8.03 16.28
C PRO A 36 6.71 -8.53 15.68
N GLU A 37 6.66 -9.62 14.91
CA GLU A 37 7.80 -10.19 14.20
C GLU A 37 8.29 -9.31 13.06
N THR A 38 7.40 -8.85 12.16
CA THR A 38 7.78 -7.93 11.06
C THR A 38 8.33 -6.61 11.60
N GLN A 39 7.73 -6.09 12.69
CA GLN A 39 8.23 -4.86 13.34
C GLN A 39 9.63 -5.06 13.94
N LYS A 40 9.86 -6.19 14.60
CA LYS A 40 11.16 -6.54 15.16
C LYS A 40 12.21 -6.71 14.06
N GLN A 41 11.89 -7.46 12.99
CA GLN A 41 12.81 -7.65 11.86
C GLN A 41 13.16 -6.33 11.18
N LEU A 42 12.23 -5.39 11.10
CA LEU A 42 12.48 -4.06 10.55
C LEU A 42 13.40 -3.23 11.46
N ALA A 43 13.23 -3.33 12.79
CA ALA A 43 14.12 -2.69 13.75
C ALA A 43 15.52 -3.32 13.75
N ASP A 44 15.64 -4.64 13.54
CA ASP A 44 16.92 -5.32 13.39
C ASP A 44 17.57 -5.00 12.03
N ALA A 45 16.77 -4.87 10.97
CA ALA A 45 17.23 -4.43 9.66
C ALA A 45 17.87 -3.04 9.71
N GLU A 46 17.35 -2.12 10.52
CA GLU A 46 17.96 -0.79 10.70
C GLU A 46 19.32 -0.83 11.45
N LYS A 47 19.62 -1.90 12.18
CA LYS A 47 20.88 -2.03 12.93
C LYS A 47 22.01 -2.64 12.13
N SER A 48 21.72 -3.52 11.17
CA SER A 48 22.75 -4.16 10.36
C SER A 48 22.34 -4.32 8.89
N PRO A 49 23.30 -4.12 7.96
CA PRO A 49 23.05 -4.30 6.54
C PRO A 49 22.69 -5.74 6.19
N GLU A 50 23.19 -6.71 6.96
CA GLU A 50 22.88 -8.13 6.81
C GLU A 50 21.42 -8.43 7.17
N ALA A 51 20.92 -7.87 8.28
CA ALA A 51 19.52 -8.02 8.67
C ALA A 51 18.58 -7.31 7.68
N SER A 52 19.00 -6.16 7.16
CA SER A 52 18.30 -5.46 6.07
C SER A 52 18.16 -6.33 4.82
N LEU A 53 19.26 -6.97 4.39
CA LEU A 53 19.24 -7.87 3.24
C LEU A 53 18.40 -9.13 3.51
N ALA A 54 18.46 -9.68 4.72
CA ALA A 54 17.66 -10.83 5.09
C ALA A 54 16.16 -10.50 4.99
N LEU A 55 15.73 -9.37 5.55
CA LEU A 55 14.34 -8.90 5.48
C LEU A 55 13.89 -8.67 4.02
N MET A 56 14.72 -8.02 3.21
CA MET A 56 14.41 -7.75 1.80
C MET A 56 14.32 -9.03 0.96
N ASN A 57 15.15 -10.03 1.26
CA ASN A 57 15.10 -11.33 0.61
C ASN A 57 13.91 -12.17 1.07
N ASP A 58 13.49 -12.03 2.32
CA ASP A 58 12.25 -12.64 2.79
C ASP A 58 11.03 -12.05 2.09
N ALA A 59 10.98 -10.72 1.96
CA ALA A 59 9.98 -10.01 1.18
C ALA A 59 9.97 -10.44 -0.31
N MET A 60 11.14 -10.69 -0.91
CA MET A 60 11.23 -11.23 -2.26
C MET A 60 10.56 -12.61 -2.37
N LYS A 61 10.75 -13.49 -1.39
CA LYS A 61 10.10 -14.81 -1.39
C LYS A 61 8.59 -14.65 -1.30
N ASP A 62 8.10 -13.83 -0.37
CA ASP A 62 6.67 -13.58 -0.21
C ASP A 62 6.04 -12.94 -1.46
N TRP A 63 6.76 -12.03 -2.11
CA TRP A 63 6.37 -11.47 -3.41
C TRP A 63 6.19 -12.57 -4.46
N LEU A 64 7.17 -13.47 -4.61
CA LEU A 64 7.13 -14.53 -5.62
C LEU A 64 6.05 -15.59 -5.36
N LEU A 65 5.54 -15.69 -4.13
CA LEU A 65 4.36 -16.51 -3.83
C LEU A 65 3.07 -15.90 -4.38
N ARG A 66 3.02 -14.56 -4.51
CA ARG A 66 1.82 -13.80 -4.88
C ARG A 66 1.86 -13.29 -6.32
N HIS A 67 3.06 -13.11 -6.88
CA HIS A 67 3.31 -12.52 -8.18
C HIS A 67 4.19 -13.45 -9.02
N PRO A 68 3.80 -13.76 -10.27
CA PRO A 68 4.57 -14.64 -11.15
C PRO A 68 5.84 -13.98 -11.71
N GLU A 69 5.97 -12.66 -11.58
CA GLU A 69 7.08 -11.86 -12.11
C GLU A 69 7.89 -11.20 -11.00
N TYR A 70 9.18 -10.94 -11.25
CA TYR A 70 10.02 -10.20 -10.31
C TYR A 70 9.61 -8.74 -10.19
N PRO A 71 9.77 -8.12 -9.00
CA PRO A 71 9.49 -6.71 -8.83
C PRO A 71 10.43 -5.87 -9.71
N LYS A 72 9.91 -4.76 -10.24
CA LYS A 72 10.71 -3.85 -11.07
C LYS A 72 11.74 -3.09 -10.23
N THR A 73 11.33 -2.68 -9.04
CA THR A 73 12.13 -1.93 -8.07
C THR A 73 11.82 -2.46 -6.66
N VAL A 74 12.71 -2.21 -5.71
CA VAL A 74 12.47 -2.58 -4.31
C VAL A 74 11.27 -1.84 -3.70
N GLN A 75 10.89 -0.68 -4.25
CA GLN A 75 9.72 0.09 -3.80
C GLN A 75 8.42 -0.69 -3.97
N GLU A 76 8.36 -1.61 -4.94
CA GLU A 76 7.19 -2.44 -5.18
C GLU A 76 6.83 -3.30 -3.97
N PHE A 77 7.79 -3.70 -3.13
CA PHE A 77 7.50 -4.41 -1.88
C PHE A 77 6.60 -3.62 -0.95
N VAL A 78 6.71 -2.29 -0.93
CA VAL A 78 5.84 -1.43 -0.13
C VAL A 78 4.49 -1.24 -0.82
N THR A 79 4.51 -1.01 -2.14
CA THR A 79 3.31 -0.82 -2.96
C THR A 79 2.39 -2.03 -2.93
N ALA A 80 2.94 -3.24 -3.08
CA ALA A 80 2.22 -4.51 -3.02
C ALA A 80 1.94 -4.99 -1.60
N ARG A 81 2.27 -4.17 -0.59
CA ARG A 81 2.04 -4.50 0.81
C ARG A 81 2.71 -5.85 1.14
N VAL A 82 3.97 -6.01 0.79
CA VAL A 82 4.84 -7.07 1.32
C VAL A 82 5.54 -6.57 2.58
N LEU A 83 6.07 -5.35 2.50
CA LEU A 83 6.70 -4.66 3.61
C LEU A 83 5.93 -3.38 3.94
N PRO A 84 5.86 -2.97 5.22
CA PRO A 84 5.25 -1.70 5.61
C PRO A 84 6.07 -0.50 5.14
N LYS A 85 7.40 -0.63 5.16
CA LYS A 85 8.38 0.32 4.60
C LYS A 85 9.65 -0.43 4.23
N LEU A 86 10.50 0.19 3.42
CA LEU A 86 11.84 -0.35 3.15
C LEU A 86 12.78 0.00 4.32
N PRO A 87 13.73 -0.89 4.65
CA PRO A 87 14.81 -0.55 5.55
C PRO A 87 15.73 0.49 4.92
N THR A 88 16.47 1.22 5.76
CA THR A 88 17.46 2.21 5.28
C THR A 88 18.70 1.50 4.75
N PRO A 89 19.13 1.73 3.51
CA PRO A 89 20.36 1.14 2.99
C PRO A 89 21.60 1.71 3.71
N PRO A 90 22.69 0.93 3.83
CA PRO A 90 23.94 1.42 4.39
C PRO A 90 24.57 2.52 3.51
N PRO A 91 25.44 3.38 4.08
CA PRO A 91 26.02 4.50 3.35
C PRO A 91 26.83 4.04 2.14
N GLY A 92 26.67 4.75 1.01
CA GLY A 92 27.34 4.42 -0.25
C GLY A 92 26.75 3.23 -1.01
N LYS A 93 25.69 2.59 -0.50
CA LYS A 93 25.05 1.45 -1.15
C LYS A 93 23.56 1.67 -1.32
N GLU A 94 22.97 0.89 -2.22
CA GLU A 94 21.53 0.82 -2.45
C GLU A 94 21.05 -0.62 -2.63
N PHE A 95 19.76 -0.85 -2.42
CA PHE A 95 19.15 -2.15 -2.65
C PHE A 95 18.77 -2.29 -4.13
N ALA A 96 19.31 -3.31 -4.78
CA ALA A 96 18.99 -3.68 -6.15
C ALA A 96 18.42 -5.10 -6.22
N ILE A 97 17.57 -5.35 -7.21
CA ILE A 97 17.00 -6.67 -7.48
C ILE A 97 17.88 -7.39 -8.49
N ASP A 98 18.46 -8.51 -8.08
CA ASP A 98 19.09 -9.46 -8.98
C ASP A 98 18.03 -10.46 -9.47
N ARG A 99 17.53 -10.24 -10.69
CA ARG A 99 16.49 -11.09 -11.30
C ARG A 99 17.01 -12.44 -11.76
N THR A 100 18.32 -12.57 -12.00
CA THR A 100 18.94 -13.84 -12.39
C THR A 100 18.96 -14.79 -11.20
N ARG A 101 19.27 -14.27 -10.01
CA ARG A 101 19.28 -15.04 -8.76
C ARG A 101 17.95 -14.99 -8.00
N GLY A 102 17.06 -14.08 -8.36
CA GLY A 102 15.78 -13.86 -7.68
C GLY A 102 15.91 -13.36 -6.25
N VAL A 103 16.90 -12.49 -5.99
CA VAL A 103 17.23 -11.97 -4.66
C VAL A 103 17.48 -10.47 -4.69
N VAL A 104 17.36 -9.82 -3.54
CA VAL A 104 17.81 -8.45 -3.31
C VAL A 104 19.27 -8.45 -2.87
N VAL A 105 20.05 -7.56 -3.46
CA VAL A 105 21.48 -7.37 -3.19
C VAL A 105 21.78 -5.91 -2.87
N LEU A 106 22.89 -5.66 -2.19
CA LEU A 106 23.44 -4.32 -2.04
C LEU A 106 24.42 -4.05 -3.18
N VAL A 107 24.23 -2.95 -3.88
CA VAL A 107 25.16 -2.44 -4.90
C VAL A 107 25.72 -1.10 -4.47
N ASP A 108 26.89 -0.76 -5.00
CA ASP A 108 27.50 0.56 -4.79
C ASP A 108 26.74 1.62 -5.58
N LYS A 109 26.62 2.83 -5.01
CA LYS A 109 25.89 3.97 -5.59
C LYS A 109 26.81 4.95 -6.31
#